data_AF-A0A091FBZ7-F1
#
_entry.id   AF-A0A091FBZ7-F1
#
_cell.length_a   1.000
_cell.length_b   1.000
_cell.length_c   1.000
_cell.angle_alpha   90.00
_cell.angle_beta   90.00
_cell.angle_gamma   90.00
#
_symmetry.space_group_name_H-M   'P 1'
#
loop_
_entity.id
_entity.type
_entity.pdbx_description
1 polymer ?
#
loop_
_entity_poly.entity_id
_entity_poly.type
_entity_poly.pdbx_seq_one_letter_code
_entity_poly.pdbx_strand_id
1 'polypeptide(L)' 'IDVYQAWCGPCKAVLNLFRKLRNEFSEDNVLHFAVAEADSIESLKPFRNSCEPVFLF' A
#
# COMPACT_ATOMS: atom_id res chain seq x y z
N ILE A 1 -0.50 6.27 -2.10
CA ILE A 1 -1.08 5.37 -1.07
C ILE A 1 -1.08 3.95 -1.65
N ASP A 2 -0.44 2.99 -0.99
CA ASP A 2 -0.48 1.57 -1.34
C ASP A 2 -1.59 0.87 -0.57
N VAL A 3 -2.59 0.35 -1.28
CA VAL A 3 -3.74 -0.37 -0.73
C VAL A 3 -3.47 -1.87 -0.83
N TYR A 4 -3.48 -2.55 0.32
CA TYR A 4 -3.17 -3.98 0.42
C TYR A 4 -4.27 -4.75 1.18
N GLN A 5 -4.26 -6.07 1.01
CA GLN A 5 -5.09 -7.00 1.80
C GLN A 5 -4.19 -7.92 2.62
N ALA A 6 -4.50 -8.12 3.90
CA ALA A 6 -3.62 -8.88 4.81
C ALA A 6 -3.47 -10.37 4.41
N TRP A 7 -4.48 -10.93 3.75
CA TRP A 7 -4.48 -12.30 3.24
C TRP A 7 -3.78 -12.45 1.88
N CYS A 8 -3.56 -11.36 1.15
CA CYS A 8 -2.92 -11.38 -0.16
C CYS A 8 -1.40 -11.59 -0.02
N GLY A 9 -0.91 -12.75 -0.45
CA GLY A 9 0.51 -13.09 -0.44
C GLY A 9 1.39 -12.13 -1.26
N PRO A 10 1.07 -11.87 -2.54
CA PRO A 10 1.83 -10.93 -3.38
C PRO A 10 1.90 -9.51 -2.82
N CYS A 11 0.82 -9.05 -2.19
CA CYS A 11 0.73 -7.71 -1.61
C CYS A 11 1.76 -7.49 -0.47
N LYS A 12 2.12 -8.54 0.29
CA LYS A 12 3.14 -8.44 1.35
C LYS A 12 4.54 -8.14 0.80
N ALA A 13 4.87 -8.64 -0.39
CA ALA A 13 6.16 -8.34 -1.02
C ALA A 13 6.27 -6.86 -1.39
N VAL A 14 5.19 -6.29 -1.95
CA VAL A 14 5.11 -4.87 -2.32
C VAL A 14 5.16 -3.96 -1.10
N LEU A 15 4.50 -4.33 0.00
CA LEU A 15 4.59 -3.62 1.28
C LEU A 15 6.04 -3.41 1.76
N ASN A 16 6.90 -4.43 1.62
CA ASN A 16 8.31 -4.33 2.00
C ASN A 16 9.08 -3.39 1.06
N LEU A 17 8.82 -3.46 -0.24
CA LEU A 17 9.39 -2.54 -1.22
C LEU A 17 8.97 -1.09 -0.93
N PHE A 18 7.69 -0.85 -0.66
CA PHE A 18 7.15 0.47 -0.36
C PHE A 18 7.75 1.07 0.91
N ARG A 19 8.00 0.25 1.95
CA ARG A 19 8.71 0.68 3.16
C ARG A 19 10.16 1.10 2.86
N LYS A 20 10.85 0.37 1.99
CA LYS A 20 12.21 0.71 1.56
C LYS A 20 12.23 2.04 0.80
N LEU A 21 11.34 2.19 -0.19
CA LEU A 21 11.19 3.44 -0.95
C LEU A 21 10.86 4.62 -0.04
N ARG A 22 9.89 4.46 0.88
CA ARG A 22 9.58 5.51 1.86
C ARG A 22 10.83 5.94 2.62
N ASN A 23 11.66 5.00 3.08
CA ASN A 23 12.85 5.35 3.83
C ASN A 23 13.90 6.06 2.96
N GLU A 24 14.08 5.65 1.70
CA GLU A 24 15.02 6.28 0.76
C GLU A 24 14.58 7.70 0.35
N PHE A 25 13.28 7.93 0.17
CA PHE A 25 12.74 9.21 -0.30
C PHE A 25 12.17 10.08 0.83
N SER A 26 12.24 9.64 2.09
CA SER A 26 11.74 10.39 3.26
C SER A 26 12.51 11.68 3.52
N GLU A 27 13.78 11.75 3.13
CA GLU A 27 14.65 12.90 3.42
C GLU A 27 14.29 14.14 2.61
N ASP A 28 13.81 13.95 1.37
CA ASP A 28 13.58 15.06 0.44
C ASP A 28 12.18 15.71 0.59
N ASN A 29 11.27 15.16 1.42
CA ASN A 29 9.88 15.63 1.61
C ASN A 29 9.05 15.81 0.32
N VAL A 30 9.49 15.24 -0.81
CA VAL A 30 8.80 15.37 -2.11
C VAL A 30 7.62 14.40 -2.22
N LEU A 31 7.68 13.27 -1.52
CA LEU A 31 6.69 12.18 -1.63
C LEU A 31 6.21 11.72 -0.27
N HIS A 32 4.88 11.73 -0.08
CA HIS A 32 4.23 11.17 1.10
C HIS A 32 3.76 9.74 0.84
N PHE A 33 4.48 8.77 1.41
CA PHE A 33 4.13 7.36 1.32
C PHE A 33 3.18 6.97 2.46
N ALA A 34 2.04 6.40 2.11
CA ALA A 34 1.09 5.82 3.06
C ALA A 34 0.67 4.43 2.58
N VAL A 35 0.37 3.56 3.53
CA VAL A 35 -0.18 2.22 3.30
C VAL A 35 -1.55 2.12 3.93
N ALA A 36 -2.47 1.42 3.29
CA ALA A 36 -3.85 1.29 3.75
C ALA A 36 -4.32 -0.16 3.58
N GLU A 37 -4.88 -0.74 4.63
CA GLU A 37 -5.47 -2.07 4.57
C GLU A 37 -6.92 -1.97 4.08
N ALA A 38 -7.21 -2.58 2.92
CA ALA A 38 -8.51 -2.47 2.26
C ALA A 38 -9.67 -3.00 3.12
N ASP A 39 -9.43 -4.06 3.89
CA ASP A 39 -10.43 -4.71 4.74
C ASP A 39 -10.78 -3.85 5.98
N SER A 40 -9.85 -3.02 6.45
CA SER A 40 -10.02 -2.16 7.63
C SER A 40 -10.69 -0.81 7.31
N ILE A 41 -10.82 -0.44 6.02
CA ILE A 41 -11.32 0.87 5.60
C ILE A 41 -12.53 0.71 4.67
N GLU A 42 -13.67 1.28 5.06
CA GLU A 42 -14.93 1.17 4.34
C GLU A 42 -14.88 1.84 2.94
N SER A 43 -14.22 2.98 2.83
CA SER A 43 -14.04 3.69 1.56
C SER A 43 -13.16 2.94 0.56
N LEU A 44 -12.38 1.95 1.00
CA LEU A 44 -11.54 1.10 0.15
C LEU A 44 -12.23 -0.20 -0.27
N LYS A 45 -13.53 -0.37 0.04
CA LYS A 45 -14.34 -1.50 -0.45
C LYS A 45 -14.19 -1.82 -1.94
N PRO A 46 -14.13 -0.82 -2.85
CA PRO A 46 -13.99 -1.09 -4.29
C PRO A 46 -12.70 -1.85 -4.65
N PHE A 47 -11.68 -1.81 -3.79
CA PHE A 47 -10.38 -2.43 -4.01
C PHE A 47 -10.20 -3.77 -3.27
N ARG A 48 -11.26 -4.28 -2.60
CA ARG A 48 -11.25 -5.58 -1.91
C ARG A 48 -11.41 -6.72 -2.91
N ASN A 49 -11.04 -7.93 -2.48
CA ASN A 49 -11.18 -9.20 -3.21
C ASN A 49 -10.28 -9.35 -4.46
N SER A 50 -9.33 -8.46 -4.69
CA SER A 50 -8.27 -8.66 -5.68
C SER A 50 -7.04 -9.30 -5.02
N CYS A 51 -6.24 -10.08 -5.75
CA CYS A 51 -4.96 -10.59 -5.24
C CYS A 51 -3.79 -9.79 -5.81
N GLU A 52 -3.96 -8.46 -5.85
CA GLU A 52 -2.99 -7.52 -6.40
C GLU A 52 -2.95 -6.23 -5.55
N PRO A 53 -1.78 -5.62 -5.38
CA PRO A 53 -1.64 -4.33 -4.71
C PRO A 53 -2.21 -3.21 -5.59
N VAL A 54 -2.84 -2.21 -4.97
CA VAL A 54 -3.43 -1.07 -5.67
C VAL A 54 -2.73 0.22 -5.24
N PHE A 55 -2.17 0.96 -6.20
CA PHE A 55 -1.53 2.25 -5.95
C PHE A 55 -2.48 3.38 -6.31
N LEU A 56 -2.80 4.22 -5.32
CA LEU A 56 -3.54 5.46 -5.48
C LEU A 56 -2.56 6.64 -5.41
N PHE A 57 -2.52 7.48 -6.43
CA PHE A 57 -1.65 8.67 -6.52
C PHE A 57 -2.42 9.95 -6.19
#